data_AF-A0A9Q6I3C0-F1
#
_entry.id   AF-A0A9Q6I3C0-F1
#
_cell.length_a   1.000
_cell.length_b   1.000
_cell.length_c   1.000
_cell.angle_alpha   90.00
_cell.angle_beta   90.00
_cell.angle_gamma   90.00
#
_symmetry.space_group_name_H-M   'P 1'
#
loop_
_entity.id
_entity.type
_entity.pdbx_description
1 polymer ?
#
loop_
_entity_poly.entity_id
_entity_poly.type
_entity_poly.pdbx_seq_one_letter_code
_entity_poly.pdbx_strand_id
1 'polypeptide(L)'
;MRLSSLAGSPMNTNSDRVTLTLFYVGSFVVYYLVTMLITLFPNYGILRNDGLLVPVLCLFEFAVIYPLYRFYCQRRTDIPLGFLRSGQTLLFIGALFILMVAQTQYLQPEGWLVAQTQQGPSSMLILLLTAVLLAPVFEEVLFRGFLLQGFLLWAPNSRFACVLLTSLLFALMHTQYVHWETVVALTLFSMLLCYARLRSNTLALPVFLHTLNNLIAILPAWYFA
;
A
#
# COMPACT_ATOMS: atom_id res chain seq x y z
N MET A 1 16.44 -28.91 31.42
CA MET A 1 16.73 -29.09 29.97
C MET A 1 16.75 -27.70 29.34
N ARG A 2 17.85 -27.32 28.70
CA ARG A 2 18.25 -25.95 28.37
C ARG A 2 17.23 -25.22 27.47
N LEU A 3 16.84 -24.01 27.89
CA LEU A 3 16.30 -22.98 27.00
C LEU A 3 17.43 -22.52 26.07
N SER A 4 17.41 -22.96 24.82
CA SER A 4 18.29 -22.44 23.78
C SER A 4 17.83 -21.04 23.38
N SER A 5 18.68 -20.07 23.69
CA SER A 5 18.62 -18.68 23.24
C SER A 5 18.61 -18.59 21.71
N LEU A 6 17.48 -18.19 21.13
CA LEU A 6 17.47 -17.48 19.84
C LEU A 6 17.43 -15.98 20.16
N ALA A 7 18.54 -15.49 20.70
CA ALA A 7 18.85 -14.07 20.64
C ALA A 7 19.11 -13.75 19.16
N GLY A 8 18.08 -13.29 18.46
CA GLY A 8 18.31 -12.53 17.22
C GLY A 8 19.28 -11.40 17.57
N SER A 9 20.37 -11.31 16.82
CA SER A 9 21.40 -10.31 17.05
C SER A 9 20.73 -8.93 17.21
N PRO A 10 20.90 -8.24 18.35
CA PRO A 10 20.39 -6.88 18.50
C PRO A 10 20.97 -6.05 17.37
N MET A 11 20.15 -5.25 16.69
CA MET A 11 20.57 -4.31 15.65
C MET A 11 21.58 -3.30 16.23
N ASN A 12 22.85 -3.68 16.28
CA ASN A 12 23.88 -3.00 17.07
C ASN A 12 24.98 -2.37 16.22
N THR A 13 24.91 -2.45 14.90
CA THR A 13 25.89 -1.80 14.03
C THR A 13 25.23 -0.79 13.08
N ASN A 14 25.87 0.35 12.86
CA ASN A 14 25.46 1.31 11.83
C ASN A 14 25.43 0.67 10.43
N SER A 15 26.27 -0.35 10.21
CA SER A 15 26.31 -1.13 8.96
C SER A 15 24.98 -1.84 8.66
N ASP A 16 24.34 -2.41 9.68
CA ASP A 16 23.03 -3.07 9.49
C ASP A 16 21.94 -2.06 9.15
N ARG A 17 21.97 -0.88 9.77
CA ARG A 17 21.01 0.19 9.47
C ARG A 17 21.14 0.68 8.03
N VAL A 18 22.38 0.88 7.57
CA VAL A 18 22.66 1.28 6.19
C VAL A 18 22.21 0.19 5.21
N THR A 19 22.53 -1.07 5.47
CA THR A 19 22.14 -2.20 4.61
C THR A 19 20.62 -2.30 4.46
N LEU A 20 19.87 -2.19 5.56
CA LEU A 20 18.40 -2.19 5.52
C LEU A 20 17.85 -0.99 4.75
N THR A 21 18.42 0.19 4.98
CA THR A 21 18.00 1.41 4.27
C THR A 21 18.21 1.26 2.78
N LEU A 22 19.36 0.74 2.34
CA LEU A 22 19.66 0.48 0.94
C LEU A 22 18.68 -0.54 0.34
N PHE A 23 18.32 -1.60 1.08
CA PHE A 23 17.33 -2.57 0.62
C PHE A 23 15.93 -1.93 0.47
N TYR A 24 15.50 -1.13 1.44
CA TYR A 24 14.19 -0.46 1.40
C TYR A 24 14.11 0.56 0.26
N VAL A 25 15.12 1.43 0.13
CA VAL A 25 15.20 2.42 -0.96
C VAL A 25 15.32 1.72 -2.30
N GLY A 26 16.16 0.69 -2.41
CA GLY A 26 16.30 -0.11 -3.62
C GLY A 26 14.98 -0.76 -4.05
N SER A 27 14.18 -1.26 -3.10
CA SER A 27 12.85 -1.81 -3.40
C SER A 27 11.88 -0.75 -3.95
N PHE A 28 11.94 0.49 -3.44
CA PHE A 28 11.18 1.61 -3.99
C PHE A 28 11.65 2.04 -5.39
N VAL A 29 12.96 2.03 -5.62
CA VAL A 29 13.51 2.32 -6.96
C VAL A 29 13.05 1.25 -7.95
N VAL A 30 13.12 -0.03 -7.58
CA VAL A 30 12.62 -1.13 -8.42
C VAL A 30 11.13 -0.96 -8.72
N TYR A 31 10.31 -0.67 -7.71
CA TYR A 31 8.89 -0.37 -7.87
C TYR A 31 8.66 0.74 -8.91
N TYR A 32 9.30 1.90 -8.72
CA TYR A 32 9.15 3.04 -9.62
C TYR A 32 9.63 2.73 -11.04
N LEU A 33 10.72 1.97 -11.19
CA LEU A 33 11.21 1.53 -12.49
C LEU A 33 10.21 0.61 -13.20
N VAL A 34 9.55 -0.31 -12.47
CA VAL A 34 8.49 -1.16 -13.05
C VAL A 34 7.35 -0.28 -13.58
N THR A 35 6.87 0.69 -12.80
CA THR A 35 5.83 1.63 -13.22
C THR A 35 6.25 2.41 -14.49
N MET A 36 7.48 2.92 -14.53
CA MET A 36 8.01 3.67 -15.68
C MET A 36 8.18 2.79 -16.92
N LEU A 37 8.68 1.56 -16.79
CA LEU A 37 8.87 0.64 -17.91
C LEU A 37 7.54 0.30 -18.61
N ILE A 38 6.44 0.20 -17.86
CA ILE A 38 5.12 -0.04 -18.43
C ILE A 38 4.65 1.14 -19.29
N THR A 39 5.07 2.37 -18.96
CA THR A 39 4.77 3.55 -19.81
C THR A 39 5.47 3.51 -21.17
N LEU A 40 6.52 2.68 -21.32
CA LEU A 40 7.26 2.49 -22.55
C LEU A 40 6.71 1.34 -23.42
N PHE A 41 5.64 0.66 -22.99
CA PHE A 41 5.06 -0.42 -23.80
C PHE A 41 4.48 0.13 -25.12
N PRO A 42 4.69 -0.57 -26.26
CA PRO A 42 4.14 -0.14 -27.55
C PRO A 42 2.62 0.05 -27.53
N ASN A 43 1.92 -0.71 -26.70
CA ASN A 43 0.46 -0.70 -26.55
C ASN A 43 -0.04 0.12 -25.35
N TYR A 44 0.79 1.00 -24.76
CA TYR A 44 0.41 1.78 -23.58
C TYR A 44 -0.91 2.55 -23.75
N GLY A 45 -1.11 3.18 -24.91
CA GLY A 45 -2.35 3.91 -25.21
C GLY A 45 -3.59 3.02 -25.23
N ILE A 46 -3.47 1.80 -25.77
CA ILE A 46 -4.56 0.82 -25.81
C ILE A 46 -4.90 0.36 -24.40
N LEU A 47 -3.88 -0.02 -23.61
CA LEU A 47 -4.07 -0.42 -22.21
C LEU A 47 -4.76 0.67 -21.39
N ARG A 48 -4.42 1.94 -21.61
CA ARG A 48 -5.06 3.07 -20.94
C ARG A 48 -6.51 3.25 -21.37
N ASN A 49 -6.79 3.19 -22.67
CA ASN A 49 -8.14 3.42 -23.20
C ASN A 49 -9.11 2.30 -22.81
N ASP A 50 -8.63 1.07 -22.70
CA ASP A 50 -9.43 -0.12 -22.36
C ASP A 50 -9.57 -0.33 -20.83
N GLY A 51 -9.09 0.62 -20.02
CA GLY A 51 -9.13 0.56 -18.55
C GLY A 51 -8.19 -0.48 -17.92
N LEU A 52 -7.28 -1.07 -18.70
CA LEU A 52 -6.38 -2.16 -18.30
C LEU A 52 -5.02 -1.69 -17.76
N LEU A 53 -4.70 -0.40 -17.86
CA LEU A 53 -3.41 0.13 -17.41
C LEU A 53 -3.16 -0.11 -15.91
N VAL A 54 -4.11 0.25 -15.04
CA VAL A 54 -3.99 0.04 -13.58
C VAL A 54 -3.86 -1.45 -13.24
N PRO A 55 -4.70 -2.35 -13.79
CA PRO A 55 -4.52 -3.78 -13.59
C PRO A 55 -3.15 -4.33 -13.98
N VAL A 56 -2.62 -3.90 -15.13
CA VAL A 56 -1.29 -4.31 -15.60
C VAL A 56 -0.21 -3.81 -14.65
N LEU A 57 -0.27 -2.55 -14.21
CA LEU A 57 0.64 -2.00 -13.20
C LEU A 57 0.62 -2.85 -11.92
N CYS A 58 -0.56 -3.07 -11.35
CA CYS A 58 -0.71 -3.84 -10.12
C CYS A 58 -0.17 -5.27 -10.25
N LEU A 59 -0.37 -5.93 -11.40
CA LEU A 59 0.12 -7.29 -11.64
C LEU A 59 1.65 -7.35 -11.64
N PHE A 60 2.30 -6.47 -12.39
CA PHE A 60 3.76 -6.44 -12.50
C PHE A 60 4.42 -6.00 -11.20
N GLU A 61 3.89 -4.97 -10.55
CA GLU A 61 4.39 -4.48 -9.26
C GLU A 61 4.25 -5.57 -8.18
N PHE A 62 3.12 -6.27 -8.11
CA PHE A 62 2.96 -7.42 -7.23
C PHE A 62 3.96 -8.54 -7.56
N ALA A 63 4.11 -8.89 -8.84
CA ALA A 63 5.00 -9.95 -9.29
C ALA A 63 6.48 -9.70 -8.97
N VAL A 64 6.88 -8.45 -8.78
CA VAL A 64 8.25 -8.08 -8.41
C VAL A 64 8.40 -7.87 -6.90
N ILE A 65 7.51 -7.09 -6.29
CA ILE A 65 7.64 -6.67 -4.89
C ILE A 65 7.31 -7.80 -3.91
N TYR A 66 6.31 -8.63 -4.21
CA TYR A 66 5.95 -9.71 -3.29
C TYR A 66 7.08 -10.75 -3.14
N PRO A 67 7.73 -11.23 -4.23
CA PRO A 67 8.92 -12.07 -4.09
C PRO A 67 10.09 -11.41 -3.35
N LEU A 68 10.36 -10.12 -3.59
CA LEU A 68 11.38 -9.37 -2.83
C LEU A 68 11.08 -9.35 -1.33
N TYR A 69 9.81 -9.15 -0.97
CA TYR A 69 9.37 -9.26 0.42
C TYR A 69 9.54 -10.67 0.99
N ARG A 70 9.21 -11.71 0.23
CA ARG A 70 9.43 -13.10 0.68
C ARG A 70 10.91 -13.40 0.87
N PHE A 71 11.77 -12.90 0.00
CA PHE A 71 13.23 -13.00 0.12
C PHE A 71 13.74 -12.29 1.39
N TYR A 72 13.18 -11.12 1.71
CA TYR A 72 13.45 -10.40 2.96
C TYR A 72 13.03 -11.23 4.19
N CYS A 73 11.80 -11.77 4.19
CA CYS A 73 11.25 -12.55 5.30
C CYS A 73 11.99 -13.87 5.57
N GLN A 74 12.70 -14.43 4.59
CA GLN A 74 13.58 -15.58 4.82
C GLN A 74 14.77 -15.25 5.73
N ARG A 75 15.14 -13.97 5.83
CA ARG A 75 16.31 -13.49 6.59
C ARG A 75 15.92 -12.74 7.85
N ARG A 76 14.72 -12.17 7.91
CA ARG A 76 14.27 -11.28 8.98
C ARG A 76 12.80 -11.48 9.33
N THR A 77 12.46 -11.22 10.59
CA THR A 77 11.12 -11.46 11.16
C THR A 77 10.43 -10.18 11.66
N ASP A 78 11.04 -9.01 11.45
CA ASP A 78 10.60 -7.70 11.91
C ASP A 78 9.44 -7.09 11.10
N ILE A 79 9.12 -7.65 9.94
CA ILE A 79 7.99 -7.25 9.10
C ILE A 79 7.09 -8.47 8.83
N PRO A 80 6.37 -9.00 9.83
CA PRO A 80 5.53 -10.17 9.65
C PRO A 80 4.22 -9.81 8.92
N LEU A 81 3.75 -10.72 8.04
CA LEU A 81 2.36 -10.68 7.56
C LEU A 81 1.41 -10.81 8.76
N GLY A 82 1.66 -11.76 9.65
CA GLY A 82 0.92 -11.95 10.89
C GLY A 82 -0.56 -12.30 10.69
N PHE A 83 -1.36 -12.08 11.73
CA PHE A 83 -2.80 -12.38 11.74
C PHE A 83 -3.61 -11.18 12.23
N LEU A 84 -4.89 -11.15 11.88
CA LEU A 84 -5.84 -10.15 12.36
C LEU A 84 -6.21 -10.43 13.81
N ARG A 85 -6.36 -9.36 14.60
CA ARG A 85 -6.84 -9.42 15.99
C ARG A 85 -8.19 -8.73 16.05
N SER A 86 -9.25 -9.47 16.35
CA SER A 86 -10.64 -8.99 16.20
C SER A 86 -10.91 -7.64 16.85
N GLY A 87 -10.45 -7.41 18.08
CA GLY A 87 -10.67 -6.12 18.78
C GLY A 87 -10.02 -4.93 18.09
N GLN A 88 -8.77 -5.08 17.60
CA GLN A 88 -8.11 -4.03 16.83
C GLN A 88 -8.78 -3.87 15.46
N THR A 89 -9.08 -4.99 14.78
CA THR A 89 -9.71 -4.98 13.47
C THR A 89 -11.05 -4.21 13.50
N LEU A 90 -11.93 -4.48 14.46
CA LEU A 90 -13.21 -3.77 14.58
C LEU A 90 -13.04 -2.27 14.81
N LEU A 91 -12.11 -1.88 15.69
CA LEU A 91 -11.81 -0.46 15.94
C LEU A 91 -11.35 0.26 14.67
N PHE A 92 -10.43 -0.34 13.93
CA PHE A 92 -9.91 0.27 12.71
C PHE A 92 -10.90 0.22 11.54
N ILE A 93 -11.78 -0.78 11.48
CA ILE A 93 -12.93 -0.78 10.55
C ILE A 93 -13.83 0.42 10.85
N GLY A 94 -14.18 0.65 12.12
CA GLY A 94 -14.98 1.81 12.51
C GLY A 94 -14.32 3.14 12.14
N ALA A 95 -13.02 3.28 12.39
CA ALA A 95 -12.25 4.45 12.00
C ALA A 95 -12.20 4.65 10.46
N LEU A 96 -12.07 3.56 9.70
CA LEU A 96 -12.11 3.59 8.24
C LEU A 96 -13.48 4.08 7.76
N PHE A 97 -14.58 3.53 8.28
CA PHE A 97 -15.92 3.97 7.90
C PHE A 97 -16.17 5.44 8.21
N ILE A 98 -15.75 5.93 9.38
CA ILE A 98 -15.85 7.36 9.73
C ILE A 98 -15.08 8.21 8.71
N LEU A 99 -13.87 7.79 8.36
CA LEU A 99 -13.05 8.49 7.37
C LEU A 99 -13.73 8.50 5.99
N MET A 100 -14.28 7.37 5.55
CA MET A 100 -14.97 7.26 4.26
C MET A 100 -16.25 8.09 4.21
N VAL A 101 -17.03 8.12 5.30
CA VAL A 101 -18.22 8.98 5.41
C VAL A 101 -17.84 10.45 5.39
N ALA A 102 -16.75 10.84 6.05
CA ALA A 102 -16.26 12.21 5.97
C ALA A 102 -15.85 12.55 4.52
N GLN A 103 -15.12 11.67 3.85
CA GLN A 103 -14.69 11.86 2.46
C GLN A 103 -15.86 12.07 1.49
N THR A 104 -16.99 11.36 1.65
CA THR A 104 -18.14 11.50 0.75
C THR A 104 -18.79 12.88 0.78
N GLN A 105 -18.52 13.69 1.81
CA GLN A 105 -19.05 15.06 1.93
C GLN A 105 -18.18 16.11 1.23
N TYR A 106 -16.91 15.80 0.95
CA TYR A 106 -15.93 16.78 0.44
C TYR A 106 -15.31 16.41 -0.90
N LEU A 107 -15.21 15.11 -1.22
CA LEU A 107 -14.53 14.65 -2.43
C LEU A 107 -15.36 14.90 -3.68
N GLN A 108 -14.68 15.43 -4.70
CA GLN A 108 -15.22 15.52 -6.05
C GLN A 108 -14.99 14.21 -6.82
N PRO A 109 -15.84 13.88 -7.81
CA PRO A 109 -15.62 12.73 -8.67
C PRO A 109 -14.30 12.86 -9.45
N GLU A 110 -13.44 11.85 -9.34
CA GLU A 110 -12.15 11.83 -10.02
C GLU A 110 -12.31 11.28 -11.45
N GLY A 111 -11.75 11.98 -12.43
CA GLY A 111 -11.96 11.65 -13.85
C GLY A 111 -11.51 10.24 -14.23
N TRP A 112 -10.42 9.75 -13.63
CA TRP A 112 -9.96 8.38 -13.87
C TRP A 112 -10.95 7.34 -13.34
N LEU A 113 -11.59 7.58 -12.19
CA LEU A 113 -12.56 6.67 -11.59
C LEU A 113 -13.86 6.66 -12.43
N VAL A 114 -14.30 7.83 -12.88
CA VAL A 114 -15.44 7.95 -13.81
C VAL A 114 -15.17 7.24 -15.14
N ALA A 115 -13.94 7.34 -15.68
CA ALA A 115 -13.57 6.62 -16.89
C ALA A 115 -13.66 5.09 -16.71
N GLN A 116 -13.38 4.57 -15.50
CA GLN A 116 -13.52 3.14 -15.23
C GLN A 116 -14.98 2.68 -15.23
N THR A 117 -15.95 3.51 -14.79
CA THR A 117 -17.37 3.13 -14.84
C THR A 117 -17.91 2.98 -16.26
N GLN A 118 -17.18 3.45 -17.27
CA GLN A 118 -17.54 3.35 -18.68
C GLN A 118 -16.90 2.14 -19.38
N GLN A 119 -16.08 1.37 -18.67
CA GLN A 119 -15.39 0.20 -19.20
C GLN A 119 -16.27 -1.04 -19.14
N GLY A 120 -16.02 -1.99 -20.04
CA GLY A 120 -16.79 -3.24 -20.09
C GLY A 120 -16.62 -4.11 -18.81
N PRO A 121 -17.58 -5.02 -18.54
CA PRO A 121 -17.59 -5.85 -17.32
C PRO A 121 -16.30 -6.65 -17.10
N SER A 122 -15.65 -7.11 -18.17
CA SER A 122 -14.39 -7.85 -18.07
C SER A 122 -13.24 -6.98 -17.54
N SER A 123 -13.07 -5.76 -18.06
CA SER A 123 -12.05 -4.82 -17.58
C SER A 123 -12.32 -4.42 -16.14
N MET A 124 -13.59 -4.20 -15.77
CA MET A 124 -13.97 -3.89 -14.39
C MET A 124 -13.68 -5.06 -13.44
N LEU A 125 -13.97 -6.31 -13.85
CA LEU A 125 -13.68 -7.49 -13.04
C LEU A 125 -12.17 -7.62 -12.80
N ILE A 126 -11.38 -7.42 -13.86
CA ILE A 126 -9.92 -7.45 -13.77
C ILE A 126 -9.43 -6.35 -12.82
N LEU A 127 -9.95 -5.13 -12.92
CA LEU A 127 -9.64 -4.02 -12.00
C LEU A 127 -9.99 -4.36 -10.57
N LEU A 128 -11.17 -4.91 -10.30
CA LEU A 128 -11.57 -5.35 -8.96
C LEU A 128 -10.56 -6.37 -8.41
N LEU A 129 -10.22 -7.41 -9.17
CA LEU A 129 -9.28 -8.41 -8.70
C LEU A 129 -7.89 -7.83 -8.42
N THR A 130 -7.37 -6.96 -9.29
CA THR A 130 -6.01 -6.43 -9.13
C THR A 130 -5.95 -5.31 -8.08
N ALA A 131 -6.85 -4.32 -8.14
CA ALA A 131 -6.81 -3.15 -7.26
C ALA A 131 -7.33 -3.44 -5.84
N VAL A 132 -8.18 -4.45 -5.66
CA VAL A 132 -8.71 -4.83 -4.33
C VAL A 132 -7.86 -5.91 -3.67
N LEU A 133 -7.28 -6.85 -4.43
CA LEU A 133 -6.55 -7.99 -3.85
C LEU A 133 -5.04 -7.87 -3.98
N LEU A 134 -4.51 -7.44 -5.13
CA LEU A 134 -3.05 -7.40 -5.35
C LEU A 134 -2.44 -6.09 -4.86
N ALA A 135 -3.03 -4.95 -5.23
CA ALA A 135 -2.52 -3.61 -4.88
C ALA A 135 -2.29 -3.43 -3.38
N PRO A 136 -3.27 -3.75 -2.50
CA PRO A 136 -3.07 -3.61 -1.07
C PRO A 136 -1.90 -4.43 -0.53
N VAL A 137 -1.60 -5.60 -1.10
CA VAL A 137 -0.51 -6.44 -0.60
C VAL A 137 0.84 -5.81 -0.88
N PHE A 138 1.13 -5.42 -2.12
CA PHE A 138 2.45 -4.89 -2.45
C PHE A 138 2.63 -3.45 -1.95
N GLU A 139 1.57 -2.64 -1.95
CA GLU A 139 1.63 -1.27 -1.43
C GLU A 139 1.89 -1.28 0.08
N GLU A 140 1.18 -2.10 0.86
CA GLU A 140 1.45 -2.17 2.30
C GLU A 140 2.83 -2.74 2.61
N VAL A 141 3.35 -3.67 1.80
CA VAL A 141 4.74 -4.12 1.89
C VAL A 141 5.72 -2.96 1.66
N LEU A 142 5.54 -2.18 0.59
CA LEU A 142 6.41 -1.04 0.29
C LEU A 142 6.30 0.04 1.37
N PHE A 143 5.10 0.56 1.61
CA PHE A 143 4.92 1.73 2.45
C PHE A 143 5.03 1.40 3.94
N ARG A 144 4.39 0.32 4.42
CA ARG A 144 4.33 -0.01 5.87
C ARG A 144 5.41 -1.01 6.27
N GLY A 145 5.81 -1.87 5.34
CA GLY A 145 6.92 -2.79 5.53
C GLY A 145 8.26 -2.08 5.40
N PHE A 146 8.52 -1.39 4.29
CA PHE A 146 9.86 -0.84 4.02
C PHE A 146 9.99 0.64 4.36
N LEU A 147 9.18 1.52 3.80
CA LEU A 147 9.34 2.98 3.95
C LEU A 147 9.19 3.45 5.39
N LEU A 148 8.07 3.09 6.02
CA LEU A 148 7.78 3.46 7.41
C LEU A 148 8.86 2.92 8.35
N GLN A 149 9.29 1.66 8.15
CA GLN A 149 10.35 1.06 8.96
C GLN A 149 11.71 1.70 8.70
N GLY A 150 11.98 2.11 7.46
CA GLY A 150 13.16 2.90 7.11
C GLY A 150 13.20 4.23 7.86
N PHE A 151 12.08 4.96 7.92
CA PHE A 151 12.04 6.19 8.72
C PHE A 151 12.17 5.93 10.22
N LEU A 152 11.50 4.91 10.75
CA LEU A 152 11.57 4.56 12.17
C LEU A 152 12.95 4.02 12.59
N LEU A 153 13.72 3.45 11.65
CA LEU A 153 15.09 3.01 11.88
C LEU A 153 16.02 4.17 12.24
N TRP A 154 15.81 5.34 11.62
CA TRP A 154 16.65 6.53 11.81
C TRP A 154 16.05 7.54 12.79
N ALA A 155 14.71 7.60 12.89
CA ALA A 155 14.00 8.54 13.75
C ALA A 155 12.96 7.84 14.66
N PRO A 156 13.36 6.87 15.50
CA PRO A 156 12.42 6.04 16.29
C PRO A 156 11.57 6.85 17.28
N ASN A 157 12.08 8.02 17.72
CA ASN A 157 11.39 8.92 18.64
C ASN A 157 10.40 9.87 17.92
N SER A 158 10.50 10.02 16.60
CA SER A 158 9.69 10.94 15.79
C SER A 158 8.58 10.19 15.02
N ARG A 159 7.85 9.32 15.72
CA ARG A 159 6.87 8.41 15.09
C ARG A 159 5.82 9.15 14.25
N PHE A 160 5.31 10.28 14.75
CA PHE A 160 4.34 11.09 14.01
C PHE A 160 4.91 11.60 12.69
N ALA A 161 6.14 12.12 12.69
CA ALA A 161 6.79 12.58 11.46
C ALA A 161 7.02 11.43 10.47
N CYS A 162 7.41 10.24 10.96
CA CYS A 162 7.57 9.05 10.11
C CYS A 162 6.24 8.64 9.45
N VAL A 163 5.14 8.66 10.21
CA VAL A 163 3.79 8.36 9.71
C VAL A 163 3.34 9.40 8.69
N LEU A 164 3.53 10.69 8.99
CA LEU A 164 3.14 11.78 8.11
C LEU A 164 3.93 11.75 6.79
N LEU A 165 5.25 11.60 6.84
CA LEU A 165 6.09 11.53 5.64
C LEU A 165 5.76 10.31 4.77
N THR A 166 5.59 9.13 5.39
CA THR A 166 5.14 7.93 4.66
C THR A 166 3.81 8.19 3.96
N SER A 167 2.91 8.93 4.62
CA SER A 167 1.56 9.15 4.11
C SER A 167 1.44 10.21 3.03
N LEU A 168 2.26 11.26 3.13
CA LEU A 168 2.40 12.24 2.05
C LEU A 168 3.01 11.58 0.81
N LEU A 169 4.06 10.78 0.97
CA LEU A 169 4.67 10.06 -0.15
C LEU A 169 3.68 9.07 -0.78
N PHE A 170 2.91 8.34 0.02
CA PHE A 170 1.83 7.48 -0.48
C PHE A 170 0.85 8.28 -1.35
N ALA A 171 0.28 9.36 -0.84
CA ALA A 171 -0.69 10.16 -1.58
C ALA A 171 -0.12 10.78 -2.86
N LEU A 172 1.11 11.32 -2.80
CA LEU A 172 1.77 11.96 -3.94
C LEU A 172 2.14 10.99 -5.07
N MET A 173 2.33 9.70 -4.76
CA MET A 173 2.59 8.67 -5.79
C MET A 173 1.32 8.28 -6.56
N HIS A 174 0.14 8.61 -6.06
CA HIS A 174 -1.13 8.33 -6.74
C HIS A 174 -1.47 9.43 -7.76
N THR A 175 -0.64 9.58 -8.79
CA THR A 175 -0.69 10.68 -9.76
C THR A 175 -1.95 10.72 -10.64
N GLN A 176 -2.77 9.66 -10.63
CA GLN A 176 -4.07 9.63 -11.30
C GLN A 176 -5.13 10.50 -10.62
N TYR A 177 -4.94 10.86 -9.35
CA TYR A 177 -5.83 11.77 -8.63
C TYR A 177 -5.35 13.21 -8.78
N VAL A 178 -6.25 14.09 -9.21
CA VAL A 178 -5.88 15.47 -9.59
C VAL A 178 -6.39 16.49 -8.58
N HIS A 179 -7.45 16.17 -7.84
CA HIS A 179 -8.02 17.07 -6.85
C HIS A 179 -7.21 17.08 -5.55
N TRP A 180 -6.93 18.27 -5.01
CA TRP A 180 -6.12 18.40 -3.80
C TRP A 180 -6.83 17.81 -2.58
N GLU A 181 -8.16 17.91 -2.51
CA GLU A 181 -9.00 17.25 -1.51
C GLU A 181 -8.79 15.73 -1.49
N THR A 182 -8.60 15.11 -2.65
CA THR A 182 -8.31 13.67 -2.74
C THR A 182 -6.92 13.33 -2.24
N VAL A 183 -5.91 14.17 -2.52
CA VAL A 183 -4.56 14.00 -1.97
C VAL A 183 -4.58 14.07 -0.44
N VAL A 184 -5.36 14.99 0.14
CA VAL A 184 -5.57 15.07 1.59
C VAL A 184 -6.27 13.82 2.11
N ALA A 185 -7.32 13.35 1.44
CA ALA A 185 -8.03 12.13 1.81
C ALA A 185 -7.13 10.88 1.78
N LEU A 186 -6.30 10.73 0.74
CA LEU A 186 -5.32 9.65 0.62
C LEU A 186 -4.24 9.74 1.70
N THR A 187 -3.82 10.95 2.07
CA THR A 187 -2.87 11.16 3.17
C THR A 187 -3.47 10.68 4.49
N LEU A 188 -4.71 11.07 4.81
CA LEU A 188 -5.40 10.66 6.04
C LEU A 188 -5.66 9.15 6.09
N PHE A 189 -6.08 8.57 4.96
CA PHE A 189 -6.22 7.13 4.80
C PHE A 189 -4.89 6.41 5.04
N SER A 190 -3.82 6.92 4.44
CA SER A 190 -2.49 6.35 4.64
C SER A 190 -2.01 6.45 6.08
N MET A 191 -2.32 7.54 6.78
CA MET A 191 -2.01 7.69 8.20
C MET A 191 -2.74 6.63 9.01
N LEU A 192 -4.03 6.39 8.75
CA LEU A 192 -4.82 5.34 9.40
C LEU A 192 -4.15 3.96 9.25
N LEU A 193 -3.69 3.60 8.04
CA LEU A 193 -2.99 2.34 7.78
C LEU A 193 -1.62 2.28 8.48
N CYS A 194 -0.88 3.38 8.53
CA CYS A 194 0.37 3.45 9.30
C CYS A 194 0.13 3.20 10.80
N TYR A 195 -0.90 3.83 11.37
CA TYR A 195 -1.28 3.58 12.76
C TYR A 195 -1.75 2.14 12.97
N ALA A 196 -2.49 1.56 12.02
CA ALA A 196 -2.87 0.16 12.04
C ALA A 196 -1.65 -0.77 12.08
N ARG A 197 -0.63 -0.50 11.25
CA ARG A 197 0.66 -1.22 11.25
C ARG A 197 1.38 -1.11 12.60
N LEU A 198 1.46 0.09 13.17
CA LEU A 198 2.15 0.34 14.44
C LEU A 198 1.43 -0.32 15.64
N ARG A 199 0.11 -0.40 15.61
CA ARG A 199 -0.70 -0.97 16.70
C ARG A 199 -0.82 -2.49 16.64
N SER A 200 -0.92 -3.06 15.44
CA SER A 200 -0.99 -4.52 15.24
C SER A 200 0.37 -5.20 15.24
N ASN A 201 1.42 -4.44 14.90
CA ASN A 201 2.74 -4.95 14.57
C ASN A 201 2.76 -5.99 13.42
N THR A 202 1.75 -5.97 12.54
CA THR A 202 1.63 -6.89 11.40
C THR A 202 1.21 -6.14 10.14
N LEU A 203 1.46 -6.73 8.97
CA LEU A 203 0.92 -6.22 7.70
C LEU A 203 -0.52 -6.68 7.44
N ALA A 204 -1.00 -7.75 8.08
CA ALA A 204 -2.36 -8.26 7.85
C ALA A 204 -3.44 -7.20 8.10
N LEU A 205 -3.33 -6.42 9.17
CA LEU A 205 -4.33 -5.39 9.49
C LEU A 205 -4.38 -4.27 8.45
N PRO A 206 -3.27 -3.58 8.11
CA PRO A 206 -3.32 -2.55 7.07
C PRO A 206 -3.69 -3.12 5.69
N VAL A 207 -3.23 -4.32 5.31
CA VAL A 207 -3.64 -4.97 4.05
C VAL A 207 -5.15 -5.18 4.02
N PHE A 208 -5.72 -5.72 5.09
CA PHE A 208 -7.16 -5.95 5.18
C PHE A 208 -7.96 -4.65 5.09
N LEU A 209 -7.56 -3.61 5.82
CA LEU A 209 -8.24 -2.30 5.78
C LEU A 209 -8.14 -1.66 4.39
N HIS A 210 -7.01 -1.82 3.73
CA HIS A 210 -6.79 -1.29 2.40
C HIS A 210 -7.61 -2.04 1.35
N THR A 211 -7.62 -3.37 1.38
CA THR A 211 -8.54 -4.20 0.59
C THR A 211 -9.99 -3.79 0.81
N LEU A 212 -10.41 -3.59 2.06
CA LEU A 212 -11.78 -3.18 2.38
C LEU A 212 -12.12 -1.79 1.80
N ASN A 213 -11.21 -0.83 1.93
CA ASN A 213 -11.36 0.51 1.36
C ASN A 213 -11.52 0.45 -0.16
N ASN A 214 -10.63 -0.25 -0.86
CA ASN A 214 -10.66 -0.34 -2.31
C ASN A 214 -11.91 -1.07 -2.80
N LEU A 215 -12.33 -2.12 -2.09
CA LEU A 215 -13.58 -2.81 -2.39
C LEU A 215 -14.76 -1.85 -2.30
N ILE A 216 -14.92 -1.14 -1.19
CA ILE A 216 -16.06 -0.22 -0.99
C ILE A 216 -16.02 0.93 -2.01
N ALA A 217 -14.84 1.45 -2.35
CA ALA A 217 -14.68 2.55 -3.29
C ALA A 217 -14.96 2.16 -4.75
N ILE A 218 -14.56 0.95 -5.17
CA ILE A 218 -14.65 0.52 -6.58
C ILE A 218 -15.91 -0.28 -6.86
N LEU A 219 -16.44 -1.03 -5.88
CA LEU A 219 -17.61 -1.91 -6.09
C LEU A 219 -18.84 -1.20 -6.69
N PRO A 220 -19.19 0.06 -6.34
CA PRO A 220 -20.29 0.76 -7.00
C PRO A 220 -20.10 0.86 -8.52
N ALA A 221 -18.87 1.02 -9.01
CA ALA A 221 -18.57 1.11 -10.43
C ALA A 221 -18.99 -0.15 -11.21
N TRP A 222 -19.02 -1.33 -10.56
CA TRP A 222 -19.50 -2.58 -11.16
C TRP A 222 -21.00 -2.55 -11.50
N TYR A 223 -21.81 -1.90 -10.65
CA TYR A 223 -23.26 -1.85 -10.84
C TYR A 223 -23.70 -0.80 -11.86
N PHE A 224 -22.82 0.14 -12.19
CA PHE A 224 -23.07 1.23 -13.13
C PHE A 224 -22.32 1.04 -14.47
N ALA A 225 -21.55 -0.04 -14.63
CA ALA A 225 -20.84 -0.43 -15.86
C ALA A 225 -21.68 -1.33 -16.78
#